data_AF-A0A662LM14-F1
#
_entry.id   AF-A0A662LM14-F1
#
_cell.length_a   1.000
_cell.length_b   1.000
_cell.length_c   1.000
_cell.angle_alpha   90.00
_cell.angle_beta   90.00
_cell.angle_gamma   90.00
#
_symmetry.space_group_name_H-M   'P 1'
#
loop_
_entity.id
_entity.type
_entity.pdbx_description
1 polymer ?
#
loop_
_entity_poly.entity_id
_entity_poly.type
_entity_poly.pdbx_seq_one_letter_code
_entity_poly.pdbx_strand_id
1 'polypeptide(L)' 'MEEEITIEKLPGVGPATAEKLREAGFDDLLTIAVSSPKELAEAVDIG' A
#
# COMPACT_ATOMS: atom_id res chain seq x y z
N MET A 1 23.07 -1.50 -6.31
CA MET A 1 21.79 -2.19 -6.56
C MET A 1 20.73 -1.25 -6.05
N GLU A 2 19.85 -0.73 -6.91
CA GLU A 2 18.65 -0.04 -6.44
C GLU A 2 17.76 -1.11 -5.81
N GLU A 3 17.45 -0.97 -4.52
CA GLU A 3 16.45 -1.84 -3.92
C GLU A 3 15.11 -1.50 -4.55
N GLU A 4 14.50 -2.49 -5.18
CA GLU A 4 13.12 -2.39 -5.62
C GLU A 4 12.26 -2.24 -4.36
N ILE A 5 11.72 -1.04 -4.16
CA ILE A 5 10.78 -0.75 -3.08
C ILE A 5 9.44 -1.32 -3.55
N THR A 6 8.94 -2.32 -2.84
CA THR A 6 7.62 -2.91 -3.07
C THR A 6 6.67 -2.51 -1.97
N ILE A 7 5.38 -2.64 -2.22
CA ILE A 7 4.31 -2.32 -1.25
C ILE A 7 4.50 -3.11 0.06
N GLU A 8 4.96 -4.37 0.01
CA GLU A 8 5.20 -5.18 1.23
C GLU A 8 6.39 -4.71 2.07
N LYS A 9 7.25 -3.83 1.54
CA LYS A 9 8.35 -3.23 2.29
C LYS A 9 7.95 -1.95 3.02
N LEU A 10 6.74 -1.45 2.79
CA LEU A 10 6.26 -0.25 3.47
C LEU A 10 6.05 -0.55 4.97
N PRO A 11 6.50 0.35 5.87
CA PRO A 11 6.30 0.17 7.31
C PRO A 11 4.82 0.01 7.65
N GLY A 12 4.48 -1.06 8.36
CA GLY A 12 3.09 -1.37 8.75
C GLY A 12 2.27 -2.08 7.66
N VAL A 13 2.84 -2.34 6.48
CA VAL A 13 2.16 -3.06 5.39
C VAL A 13 2.67 -4.49 5.33
N GLY A 14 1.84 -5.42 5.79
CA GLY A 14 2.08 -6.85 5.62
C GLY A 14 1.61 -7.38 4.26
N PRO A 15 1.89 -8.65 3.92
CA PRO A 15 1.48 -9.26 2.65
C PRO A 15 -0.04 -9.20 2.43
N ALA A 16 -0.85 -9.42 3.47
CA ALA A 16 -2.30 -9.32 3.38
C ALA A 16 -2.79 -7.88 3.10
N THR A 17 -2.16 -6.88 3.72
CA THR A 17 -2.47 -5.46 3.48
C THR A 17 -2.07 -5.06 2.06
N ALA A 18 -0.91 -5.51 1.58
CA ALA A 18 -0.44 -5.24 0.23
C ALA A 18 -1.33 -5.86 -0.86
N GLU A 19 -1.89 -7.05 -0.61
CA GLU A 19 -2.87 -7.67 -1.49
C GLU A 19 -4.16 -6.85 -1.56
N LYS A 20 -4.74 -6.47 -0.42
CA LYS A 20 -5.91 -5.59 -0.38
C LYS A 20 -5.69 -4.23 -1.04
N LEU A 21 -4.52 -3.61 -0.82
CA LEU A 21 -4.15 -2.36 -1.49
C LEU A 21 -4.16 -2.53 -3.01
N ARG A 22 -3.58 -3.62 -3.52
CA ARG A 22 -3.61 -3.94 -4.95
C ARG A 22 -5.02 -4.16 -5.48
N GLU A 23 -5.86 -4.91 -4.75
CA GLU A 23 -7.27 -5.12 -5.10
C GLU A 23 -8.07 -3.81 -5.12
N ALA A 24 -7.71 -2.86 -4.25
CA ALA A 24 -8.31 -1.53 -4.20
C ALA A 24 -7.73 -0.53 -5.23
N GLY A 25 -6.77 -0.93 -6.06
CA GLY A 25 -6.17 -0.10 -7.11
C GLY A 25 -4.92 0.68 -6.69
N PHE A 26 -4.36 0.39 -5.53
CA PHE A 26 -3.08 0.91 -5.05
C PHE A 26 -1.96 -0.12 -5.32
N ASP A 27 -1.71 -0.40 -6.60
CA ASP A 27 -0.71 -1.37 -7.06
C ASP A 27 0.67 -0.76 -7.38
N ASP A 28 0.75 0.56 -7.39
CA ASP A 28 1.98 1.32 -7.62
C ASP A 28 2.33 2.28 -6.48
N LEU A 29 3.63 2.55 -6.32
CA LEU A 29 4.16 3.45 -5.30
C LEU A 29 3.75 4.90 -5.52
N LEU A 30 3.58 5.39 -6.76
CA LEU A 30 3.10 6.76 -6.97
C LEU A 30 1.68 6.91 -6.42
N THR A 31 0.82 5.92 -6.68
CA THR A 31 -0.56 5.94 -6.19
C THR A 31 -0.58 6.02 -4.67
N ILE A 32 0.23 5.21 -3.98
CA ILE A 32 0.35 5.26 -2.51
C ILE A 32 0.92 6.61 -2.04
N ALA A 33 1.94 7.15 -2.73
CA ALA A 33 2.61 8.38 -2.34
C ALA A 33 1.72 9.63 -2.44
N VAL A 34 0.76 9.65 -3.37
CA VAL A 34 -0.20 10.76 -3.51
C VAL A 34 -1.51 10.55 -2.74
N SER A 35 -1.73 9.34 -2.22
CA SER A 35 -2.93 9.00 -1.45
C SER A 35 -2.79 9.44 0.00
N SER A 36 -3.91 9.78 0.63
CA SER A 36 -3.94 10.10 2.05
C SER A 36 -3.90 8.83 2.92
N PRO A 37 -3.37 8.92 4.15
CA PRO A 37 -3.40 7.79 5.09
C PRO A 37 -4.81 7.26 5.37
N LYS A 38 -5.82 8.15 5.32
CA LYS A 38 -7.23 7.78 5.52
C LYS A 38 -7.76 6.93 4.38
N GLU A 39 -7.52 7.33 3.12
CA GLU A 39 -7.95 6.56 1.95
C GLU A 39 -7.31 5.18 1.92
N LEU A 40 -6.01 5.10 2.24
CA LEU A 40 -5.31 3.82 2.34
C LEU A 40 -5.93 2.95 3.44
N ALA A 41 -6.19 3.48 4.63
CA ALA A 41 -6.81 2.75 5.74
C ALA A 41 -8.22 2.24 5.41
N GLU A 42 -9.05 3.07 4.77
CA GLU A 42 -10.39 2.70 4.30
C GLU A 42 -10.34 1.60 3.24
N ALA A 43 -9.33 1.62 2.35
CA ALA A 43 -9.16 0.62 1.29
C ALA A 43 -8.81 -0.77 1.82
N VAL A 44 -8.13 -0.86 2.97
CA VAL A 44 -7.70 -2.14 3.55
C VAL A 44 -8.50 -2.58 4.76
N ASP A 45 -9.51 -1.80 5.13
CA ASP A 45 -10.33 -1.97 6.34
C ASP A 45 -9.44 -2.11 7.60
N ILE A 46 -8.39 -1.28 7.68
CA ILE A 46 -7.52 -1.18 8.84
C ILE A 46 -8.05 -0.03 9.70
N GLY A 47 -8.64 -0.39 10.85
CA GLY A 47 -9.15 0.53 11.88
C GLY A 47 -8.23 0.63 13.09
#